data_AF-A0A7V3M261-F1
#
_entry.id   AF-A0A7V3M261-F1
#
_cell.length_a   1.000
_cell.length_b   1.000
_cell.length_c   1.000
_cell.angle_alpha   90.00
_cell.angle_beta   90.00
_cell.angle_gamma   90.00
#
_symmetry.space_group_name_H-M   'P 1'
#
loop_
_entity.id
_entity.type
_entity.pdbx_description
1 polymer ?
#
loop_
_entity_poly.entity_id
_entity_poly.type
_entity_poly.pdbx_seq_one_letter_code
_entity_poly.pdbx_strand_id
1 'polypeptide(L)' 'MRRQPVETPQAPKAIGPYAQAIRVDGIVYTSGQIGIDQ' A
#
# COMPACT_ATOMS: atom_id res chain seq x y z
N MET A 1 -17.83 6.85 1.40
CA MET A 1 -16.61 6.11 1.82
C MET A 1 -15.44 6.61 0.97
N ARG A 2 -14.38 7.14 1.58
CA ARG A 2 -13.20 7.67 0.86
C ARG A 2 -12.09 6.63 0.89
N ARG A 3 -11.67 6.15 -0.28
CA ARG A 3 -10.48 5.30 -0.42
C ARG A 3 -9.25 6.20 -0.48
N GLN A 4 -8.34 6.03 0.46
CA GLN A 4 -7.07 6.76 0.48
C GLN A 4 -5.93 5.79 0.20
N PRO A 5 -5.17 5.96 -0.90
CA PRO A 5 -3.95 5.20 -1.12
C PRO A 5 -2.89 5.59 -0.08
N VAL A 6 -2.11 4.61 0.34
CA VAL A 6 -0.95 4.76 1.22
C VAL A 6 0.30 4.52 0.40
N GLU A 7 1.28 5.41 0.56
CA GLU A 7 2.59 5.33 -0.08
C GLU A 7 3.69 5.71 0.94
N THR A 8 4.78 4.96 0.95
CA THR A 8 5.97 5.21 1.76
C THR A 8 7.23 4.78 1.01
N PRO A 9 8.36 5.51 1.16
CA PRO A 9 9.65 5.08 0.63
C PRO A 9 10.25 3.88 1.40
N GLN A 10 9.70 3.51 2.56
CA GLN A 10 10.20 2.41 3.41
C GLN A 10 9.61 1.04 3.07
N ALA A 11 8.81 0.95 2.01
CA ALA A 11 8.21 -0.30 1.55
C ALA A 11 8.41 -0.45 0.03
N PRO A 12 8.31 -1.67 -0.50
CA PRO A 12 8.36 -1.91 -1.93
C PRO A 12 7.45 -1.00 -2.75
N LYS A 13 8.03 -0.35 -3.76
CA LYS A 13 7.28 0.54 -4.65
C LYS A 13 6.17 -0.23 -5.35
N ALA A 14 5.02 0.42 -5.50
CA ALA A 14 3.94 -0.11 -6.31
C ALA A 14 4.30 0.01 -7.80
N ILE A 15 4.82 -1.06 -8.40
CA ILE A 15 5.21 -1.12 -9.82
C ILE A 15 4.05 -1.70 -10.64
N GLY A 16 2.93 -0.99 -10.71
CA GLY A 16 1.74 -1.41 -11.45
C GLY A 16 0.46 -0.72 -10.97
N PRO A 17 -0.72 -1.13 -11.49
CA PRO A 17 -2.01 -0.53 -11.14
C PRO A 17 -2.51 -1.03 -9.76
N TYR A 18 -1.70 -0.89 -8.72
CA TYR A 18 -2.03 -1.21 -7.34
C TYR A 18 -1.45 -0.17 -6.38
N ALA A 19 -1.85 -0.23 -5.10
CA ALA A 19 -1.32 0.62 -4.04
C ALA A 19 -0.62 -0.25 -2.99
N GLN A 20 0.37 0.29 -2.27
CA GLN A 20 1.01 -0.43 -1.16
C GLN A 20 -0.02 -0.81 -0.08
N ALA A 21 -0.94 0.10 0.23
CA ALA A 21 -2.14 -0.17 1.01
C ALA A 21 -3.28 0.80 0.64
N ILE A 22 -4.50 0.45 1.04
CA ILE A 22 -5.67 1.35 0.98
C ILE A 22 -6.23 1.53 2.38
N ARG A 23 -6.45 2.78 2.80
CA ARG A 23 -7.21 3.12 4.01
C ARG A 23 -8.66 3.45 3.64
N VAL A 24 -9.61 2.83 4.35
CA VAL A 24 -11.05 3.11 4.27
C VAL A 24 -11.64 3.04 5.66
N ASP A 25 -12.39 4.06 6.07
CA ASP A 25 -13.16 4.08 7.33
C ASP A 25 -12.35 3.66 8.58
N GLY A 26 -11.09 4.08 8.63
CA GLY A 26 -10.18 3.79 9.75
C GLY A 26 -9.44 2.44 9.65
N ILE A 27 -9.80 1.58 8.71
CA ILE A 27 -9.15 0.28 8.47
C ILE A 27 -8.12 0.41 7.34
N VAL A 28 -6.97 -0.25 7.50
CA VAL A 28 -5.90 -0.31 6.50
C VAL A 28 -5.81 -1.73 5.95
N TYR A 29 -5.95 -1.86 4.63
CA TYR A 29 -5.77 -3.10 3.89
C TYR A 29 -4.43 -3.04 3.16
N THR A 30 -3.47 -3.88 3.55
CA THR A 30 -2.13 -3.92 2.95
C THR A 30 -2.08 -4.91 1.79
N SER A 31 -1.35 -4.55 0.74
CA SER A 31 -1.00 -5.49 -0.33
C SER A 31 -0.02 -6.55 0.19
N GLY A 32 0.00 -7.72 -0.47
CA GLY A 32 0.99 -8.75 -0.16
C GLY A 32 2.41 -8.20 -0.31
N GLN A 33 3.27 -8.50 0.67
CA GLN A 33 4.67 -8.08 0.67
C GLN A 33 5.58 -9.28 0.45
N ILE A 34 6.61 -9.08 -0.37
CA ILE A 34 7.73 -10.01 -0.52
C ILE A 34 8.91 -9.40 0.25
N GLY A 35 9.74 -10.23 0.88
CA GLY A 35 10.94 -9.80 1.60
C GLY A 35 12.06 -9.37 0.64
N ILE A 36 11.87 -8.23 -0.01
CA ILE A 36 12.88 -7.59 -0.85
C ILE A 36 13.38 -6.32 -0.16
N ASP A 37 14.69 -6.12 -0.20
CA ASP A 37 15.28 -4.82 0.08
C ASP A 37 15.07 -3.92 -1.14
N GLN A 38 14.76 -2.64 -0.91
CA GLN A 38 14.36 -1.68 -1.94
C GLN A 38 15.32 -0.51 -2.04
#